data_AF-W6KJU7-F1
#
_entry.id   AF-W6KJU7-F1
#
_cell.length_a   1.000
_cell.length_b   1.000
_cell.length_c   1.000
_cell.angle_alpha   90.00
_cell.angle_beta   90.00
_cell.angle_gamma   90.00
#
_symmetry.space_group_name_H-M   'P 1'
#
loop_
_entity.id
_entity.type
_entity.pdbx_description
1 polymer ?
#
loop_
_entity_poly.entity_id
_entity_poly.type
_entity_poly.pdbx_seq_one_letter_code
_entity_poly.pdbx_strand_id
1 'polypeptide(L)'
;MSPRTLEHVLAHSMRFPRQRADQIIPSLFHSSHLPVVAPGSQMKATSTRTSYLYPRYLIDKIDEKSGRSVDRLSTYRLKGLSPPKLVRNGMDLLIFLKFGKKMGAWEESLATFLDATCTVLPDEVLVTSGGVRSSSLPSPPPASAPPDQRRKCHVTPSSAHITLLMDMCASSEQWGLTLFLVRHFGEAHPSIISHAVGLMARRRVAPIALREEVGVPKTTLHNHLGDQPSSQGTVATKNGVEVRGWQVACYYLTRQLCFQLHCVPVEAFNVILSSCRSDGDWIASMAVVRCMGPNPLQYWQSVREYAAISRHSDEVKETKSVLASDWFCPFSTPAQQQVPTESHMTLIPNRNVETSGAAATHRAASAECNAVESTFAAPSPDVVSYATLIVTLEQAGEFHLATEVLNRLPPLEKNKITASYVSLIGVWSSQVCNRKRW
;
A
#
# COMPACT_ATOMS: atom_id res chain seq x y z
N MET A 1 -32.73 31.05 27.28
CA MET A 1 -31.82 30.06 26.67
C MET A 1 -31.54 30.48 25.24
N SER A 2 -30.27 30.70 24.89
CA SER A 2 -29.87 31.12 23.55
C SER A 2 -30.12 29.99 22.54
N PRO A 3 -30.74 30.24 21.38
CA PRO A 3 -30.92 29.23 20.35
C PRO A 3 -29.55 28.74 19.86
N ARG A 4 -29.35 27.42 19.84
CA ARG A 4 -28.10 26.81 19.34
C ARG A 4 -27.99 27.06 17.84
N THR A 5 -26.85 27.58 17.40
CA THR A 5 -26.57 27.79 15.98
C THR A 5 -26.43 26.45 15.25
N LEU A 6 -26.73 26.44 13.95
CA LEU A 6 -26.60 25.26 13.07
C LEU A 6 -25.20 24.63 13.16
N GLU A 7 -24.17 25.47 13.29
CA GLU A 7 -22.77 25.07 13.47
C GLU A 7 -22.55 24.28 14.76
N HIS A 8 -23.20 24.70 15.86
CA HIS A 8 -23.14 23.99 17.13
C HIS A 8 -23.88 22.66 17.07
N VAL A 9 -25.00 22.60 16.33
CA VAL A 9 -25.75 21.36 16.11
C VAL A 9 -24.97 20.38 15.24
N LEU A 10 -24.30 20.86 14.19
CA LEU A 10 -23.44 20.04 13.33
C LEU A 10 -22.19 19.55 14.07
N ALA A 11 -21.48 20.43 14.78
CA ALA A 11 -20.31 20.06 15.58
C ALA A 11 -20.64 19.03 16.66
N HIS A 12 -21.82 19.13 17.27
CA HIS A 12 -22.27 18.18 18.30
C HIS A 12 -22.82 16.87 17.71
N SER A 13 -23.34 16.89 16.47
CA SER A 13 -23.76 15.70 15.73
C SER A 13 -22.59 14.93 15.12
N MET A 14 -21.48 15.62 14.81
CA MET A 14 -20.24 14.98 14.35
C MET A 14 -19.38 14.43 15.51
N ARG A 15 -19.61 14.86 16.76
CA ARG A 15 -19.03 14.24 17.97
C ARG A 15 -19.79 12.97 18.34
N PHE A 16 -19.58 11.91 17.58
CA PHE A 16 -20.09 10.58 17.92
C PHE A 16 -19.37 9.99 19.13
N PRO A 17 -20.08 9.29 20.04
CA PRO A 17 -19.47 8.37 20.99
C PRO A 17 -18.95 7.15 20.23
N ARG A 18 -17.68 7.21 19.81
CA ARG A 18 -16.99 6.20 18.98
C ARG A 18 -17.09 4.77 19.53
N GLN A 19 -17.18 4.61 20.86
CA GLN A 19 -17.25 3.30 21.52
C GLN A 19 -18.40 2.38 21.08
N ARG A 20 -19.51 2.91 20.55
CA ARG A 20 -20.62 2.05 20.05
C ARG A 20 -20.54 1.72 18.56
N ALA A 21 -19.88 2.54 17.74
CA ALA A 21 -19.76 2.28 16.30
C ALA A 21 -18.84 1.08 16.03
N ASP A 22 -17.73 0.99 16.76
CA ASP A 22 -16.75 -0.11 16.60
C ASP A 22 -17.31 -1.48 17.02
N GLN A 23 -18.36 -1.53 17.86
CA GLN A 23 -19.03 -2.77 18.23
C GLN A 23 -20.11 -3.22 17.21
N ILE A 24 -20.74 -2.28 16.51
CA ILE A 24 -21.90 -2.56 15.64
C ILE A 24 -21.46 -2.88 14.20
N ILE A 25 -20.34 -2.31 13.75
CA ILE A 25 -19.89 -2.48 12.36
C ILE A 25 -19.46 -3.94 12.06
N PRO A 26 -18.76 -4.68 12.95
CA PRO A 26 -18.40 -6.08 12.67
C PRO A 26 -19.61 -7.03 12.53
N SER A 27 -20.70 -6.78 13.27
CA SER A 27 -21.90 -7.64 13.26
C SER A 27 -22.75 -7.48 11.99
N LEU A 28 -22.57 -6.38 11.24
CA LEU A 28 -23.28 -6.17 9.97
C LEU A 28 -22.67 -6.94 8.80
N PHE A 29 -21.45 -7.47 8.94
CA PHE A 29 -20.75 -8.22 7.88
C PHE A 29 -20.70 -9.73 8.12
N HIS A 30 -21.28 -10.25 9.21
CA HIS A 30 -21.45 -11.68 9.45
C HIS A 30 -22.93 -12.08 9.27
N SER A 31 -23.40 -12.09 8.02
CA SER A 31 -24.69 -12.68 7.68
C SER A 31 -24.51 -14.16 7.35
N SER A 32 -24.66 -15.02 8.35
CA SER A 32 -24.63 -16.49 8.23
C SER A 32 -26.03 -17.08 8.37
N HIS A 33 -27.02 -16.54 7.65
CA HIS A 33 -28.34 -17.16 7.55
C HIS A 33 -28.62 -17.59 6.11
N LEU A 34 -28.31 -18.85 5.81
CA LEU A 34 -28.85 -19.56 4.65
C LEU A 34 -30.23 -20.14 5.00
N PRO A 35 -31.22 -20.03 4.11
CA PRO A 35 -32.52 -20.65 4.32
C PRO A 35 -32.45 -22.16 4.05
N VAL A 36 -33.09 -22.91 4.94
CA VAL A 36 -33.38 -24.35 4.80
C VAL A 36 -34.36 -24.54 3.63
N VAL A 37 -33.94 -25.30 2.62
CA VAL A 37 -34.79 -25.71 1.47
C VAL A 37 -35.25 -27.15 1.69
N ALA A 38 -36.56 -27.37 1.63
CA ALA A 38 -37.20 -28.68 1.71
C ALA A 38 -37.13 -29.44 0.36
N PRO A 39 -37.19 -30.79 0.34
CA PRO A 39 -36.99 -31.57 -0.86
C PRO A 39 -38.32 -31.88 -1.58
N GLY A 40 -38.31 -31.79 -2.90
CA GLY A 40 -39.35 -32.42 -3.73
C GLY A 40 -39.46 -31.85 -5.14
N SER A 41 -38.94 -32.59 -6.13
CA SER A 41 -39.61 -32.88 -7.42
C SER A 41 -38.58 -33.36 -8.45
N GLN A 42 -38.75 -34.60 -8.89
CA GLN A 42 -38.03 -35.18 -10.02
C GLN A 42 -38.57 -34.61 -11.34
N MET A 43 -37.67 -34.12 -12.21
CA MET A 43 -37.90 -34.20 -13.65
C MET A 43 -36.62 -34.65 -14.37
N LYS A 44 -36.80 -35.72 -15.14
CA LYS A 44 -35.87 -36.29 -16.11
C LYS A 44 -35.56 -35.27 -17.21
N ALA A 45 -34.28 -34.98 -17.42
CA ALA A 45 -33.79 -34.50 -18.69
C ALA A 45 -32.42 -35.15 -18.97
N THR A 46 -32.38 -35.97 -20.01
CA THR A 46 -31.17 -36.51 -20.64
C THR A 46 -30.36 -35.35 -21.22
N SER A 47 -29.21 -35.05 -20.63
CA SER A 47 -28.26 -34.04 -21.12
C SER A 47 -26.88 -34.65 -21.29
N THR A 48 -26.31 -34.37 -22.45
CA THR A 48 -25.08 -34.90 -23.03
C THR A 48 -23.88 -34.59 -22.12
N ARG A 49 -23.13 -35.64 -21.82
CA ARG A 49 -22.03 -35.71 -20.86
C ARG A 49 -20.80 -34.93 -21.37
N THR A 50 -20.72 -33.65 -21.05
CA THR A 50 -19.46 -32.90 -21.00
C THR A 50 -18.93 -33.01 -19.56
N SER A 51 -17.92 -33.85 -19.35
CA SER A 51 -17.28 -34.10 -18.05
C SER A 51 -16.48 -32.88 -17.59
N TYR A 52 -17.16 -31.88 -17.02
CA TYR A 52 -16.51 -30.85 -16.21
C TYR A 52 -16.03 -31.49 -14.92
N LEU A 53 -14.70 -31.59 -14.77
CA LEU A 53 -14.06 -31.91 -13.49
C LEU A 53 -14.40 -30.78 -12.51
N TYR A 54 -15.42 -30.98 -11.67
CA TYR A 54 -15.80 -30.06 -10.61
C TYR A 54 -14.68 -30.00 -9.56
N PRO A 55 -14.08 -28.81 -9.29
CA PRO A 55 -13.06 -28.64 -8.26
C PRO A 55 -13.53 -29.07 -6.86
N ARG A 56 -14.85 -29.00 -6.60
CA ARG A 56 -15.47 -29.49 -5.35
C ARG A 56 -15.18 -30.97 -5.09
N TYR A 57 -15.21 -31.83 -6.10
CA TYR A 57 -14.98 -33.26 -5.91
C TYR A 57 -13.52 -33.58 -5.50
N LEU A 58 -12.58 -32.72 -5.89
CA LEU A 58 -11.16 -32.85 -5.54
C LEU A 58 -10.90 -32.32 -4.12
N ILE A 59 -11.63 -31.27 -3.70
CA ILE A 59 -11.58 -30.72 -2.33
C ILE A 59 -12.25 -31.68 -1.34
N ASP A 60 -13.42 -32.21 -1.68
CA ASP A 60 -14.18 -33.13 -0.82
C ASP A 60 -13.40 -34.45 -0.60
N LYS A 61 -12.70 -34.96 -1.62
CA LYS A 61 -11.81 -36.14 -1.46
C LYS A 61 -10.57 -35.89 -0.60
N ILE A 62 -10.14 -34.64 -0.47
CA ILE A 62 -8.99 -34.27 0.37
C ILE A 62 -9.47 -34.07 1.82
N ASP A 63 -10.64 -33.45 2.03
CA ASP A 63 -11.23 -33.29 3.37
C ASP A 63 -11.75 -34.62 3.97
N GLU A 64 -12.30 -35.52 3.15
CA GLU A 64 -12.74 -36.85 3.60
C GLU A 64 -11.56 -37.74 4.07
N LYS A 65 -10.32 -37.39 3.67
CA LYS A 65 -9.09 -38.01 4.19
C LYS A 65 -8.39 -37.21 5.31
N SER A 66 -8.81 -35.96 5.61
CA SER A 66 -8.15 -35.08 6.58
C SER A 66 -8.72 -35.21 8.01
N GLY A 67 -9.85 -35.91 8.18
CA GLY A 67 -10.58 -36.02 9.45
C GLY A 67 -9.93 -36.80 10.59
N ARG A 68 -8.62 -37.10 10.57
CA ARG A 68 -7.91 -37.72 11.70
C ARG A 68 -6.54 -37.09 11.94
N SER A 69 -6.43 -36.42 13.10
CA SER A 69 -5.21 -35.95 13.78
C SER A 69 -4.50 -34.75 13.14
N VAL A 70 -4.68 -33.59 13.77
CA VAL A 70 -4.07 -32.28 13.40
C VAL A 70 -2.57 -32.20 13.71
N ASP A 71 -1.97 -33.20 14.39
CA ASP A 71 -0.58 -33.11 14.88
C ASP A 71 0.48 -33.84 14.03
N ARG A 72 0.14 -34.39 12.85
CA ARG A 72 1.10 -35.21 12.06
C ARG A 72 1.16 -34.93 10.55
N LEU A 73 0.66 -33.79 10.07
CA LEU A 73 0.57 -33.49 8.64
C LEU A 73 1.81 -32.80 8.01
N SER A 74 2.87 -32.53 8.77
CA SER A 74 4.05 -31.79 8.27
C SER A 74 5.03 -32.59 7.40
N THR A 75 4.83 -33.90 7.18
CA THR A 75 5.82 -34.75 6.49
C THR A 75 5.31 -35.54 5.29
N TYR A 76 4.02 -35.45 4.93
CA TYR A 76 3.54 -35.97 3.64
C TYR A 76 3.87 -34.99 2.51
N ARG A 77 5.17 -34.89 2.20
CA ARG A 77 5.68 -34.29 0.97
C ARG A 77 4.99 -35.03 -0.18
N LEU A 78 4.12 -34.35 -0.92
CA LEU A 78 3.34 -34.86 -2.06
C LEU A 78 4.26 -35.26 -3.23
N LYS A 79 5.11 -36.27 -3.01
CA LYS A 79 6.24 -36.65 -3.87
C LYS A 79 5.84 -37.36 -5.17
N GLY A 80 4.55 -37.36 -5.51
CA GLY A 80 4.00 -38.11 -6.65
C GLY A 80 2.96 -37.38 -7.50
N LEU A 81 2.49 -36.20 -7.10
CA LEU A 81 1.69 -35.35 -7.99
C LEU A 81 2.66 -34.47 -8.76
N SER A 82 3.16 -34.99 -9.89
CA SER A 82 3.89 -34.15 -10.84
C SER A 82 2.94 -33.03 -11.31
N PRO A 83 3.24 -31.76 -10.99
CA PRO A 83 2.34 -30.63 -11.27
C PRO A 83 2.15 -30.21 -12.75
N PRO A 84 3.02 -30.53 -13.74
CA PRO A 84 3.02 -29.80 -15.01
C PRO A 84 1.85 -30.13 -15.94
N LYS A 85 0.98 -31.10 -15.60
CA LYS A 85 -0.14 -31.49 -16.47
C LYS A 85 -1.51 -30.95 -16.05
N LEU A 86 -1.62 -30.35 -14.85
CA LEU A 86 -2.93 -29.97 -14.31
C LEU A 86 -3.34 -28.55 -14.67
N VAL A 87 -2.40 -27.63 -14.83
CA VAL A 87 -2.68 -26.22 -15.11
C VAL A 87 -2.74 -26.02 -16.63
N ARG A 88 -3.95 -25.91 -17.19
CA ARG A 88 -4.15 -25.73 -18.63
C ARG A 88 -4.49 -24.29 -19.02
N ASN A 89 -5.04 -23.53 -18.09
CA ASN A 89 -5.49 -22.15 -18.29
C ASN A 89 -5.29 -21.32 -17.00
N GLY A 90 -5.57 -20.02 -17.09
CA GLY A 90 -5.44 -19.12 -15.94
C GLY A 90 -6.35 -19.46 -14.76
N MET A 91 -7.56 -19.96 -15.00
CA MET A 91 -8.46 -20.32 -13.91
C MET A 91 -7.96 -21.54 -13.12
N ASP A 92 -7.41 -22.54 -13.81
CA ASP A 92 -6.79 -23.71 -13.17
C ASP A 92 -5.64 -23.27 -12.26
N LEU A 93 -4.80 -22.35 -12.75
CA LEU A 93 -3.70 -21.77 -11.98
C LEU A 93 -4.23 -21.04 -10.73
N LEU A 94 -5.27 -20.22 -10.88
CA LEU A 94 -5.87 -19.51 -9.75
C LEU A 94 -6.43 -20.47 -8.69
N ILE A 95 -7.12 -21.55 -9.11
CA ILE A 95 -7.63 -22.58 -8.20
C ILE A 95 -6.49 -23.25 -7.45
N PHE A 96 -5.43 -23.63 -8.17
CA PHE A 96 -4.25 -24.24 -7.59
C PHE A 96 -3.59 -23.33 -6.55
N LEU A 97 -3.35 -22.06 -6.87
CA LEU A 97 -2.77 -21.09 -5.95
C LEU A 97 -3.66 -20.85 -4.72
N LYS A 98 -4.99 -20.84 -4.87
CA LYS A 98 -5.91 -20.72 -3.73
C LYS A 98 -5.81 -21.92 -2.80
N PHE A 99 -5.69 -23.11 -3.37
CA PHE A 99 -5.47 -24.33 -2.61
C PHE A 99 -4.11 -24.29 -1.90
N GLY A 100 -3.05 -23.91 -2.60
CA GLY A 100 -1.72 -23.71 -2.02
C GLY A 100 -1.71 -22.74 -0.85
N LYS A 101 -2.43 -21.62 -0.96
CA LYS A 101 -2.60 -20.65 0.14
C LYS A 101 -3.28 -21.26 1.35
N LYS A 102 -4.34 -22.06 1.15
CA LYS A 102 -5.04 -22.77 2.25
C LYS A 102 -4.11 -23.76 2.95
N MET A 103 -3.18 -24.39 2.21
CA MET A 103 -2.26 -25.41 2.73
C MET A 103 -0.94 -24.84 3.25
N GLY A 104 -0.66 -23.54 3.09
CA GLY A 104 0.65 -22.95 3.40
C GLY A 104 1.79 -23.42 2.46
N ALA A 105 1.43 -24.03 1.33
CA ALA A 105 2.33 -24.64 0.34
C ALA A 105 2.85 -23.61 -0.67
N TRP A 106 3.52 -22.56 -0.18
CA TRP A 106 3.93 -21.44 -1.03
C TRP A 106 5.03 -21.81 -2.03
N GLU A 107 5.94 -22.74 -1.68
CA GLU A 107 7.02 -23.20 -2.57
C GLU A 107 6.48 -23.97 -3.77
N GLU A 108 5.56 -24.93 -3.56
CA GLU A 108 4.94 -25.66 -4.66
C GLU A 108 4.04 -24.74 -5.50
N SER A 109 3.39 -23.77 -4.86
CA SER A 109 2.59 -22.74 -5.54
C SER A 109 3.45 -21.86 -6.44
N LEU A 110 4.61 -21.42 -5.96
CA LEU A 110 5.58 -20.66 -6.72
C LEU A 110 6.11 -21.49 -7.89
N ALA A 111 6.59 -22.71 -7.64
CA ALA A 111 7.10 -23.58 -8.70
C ALA A 111 6.07 -23.83 -9.81
N THR A 112 4.80 -24.09 -9.43
CA THR A 112 3.70 -24.29 -10.38
C THR A 112 3.37 -23.01 -11.14
N PHE A 113 3.40 -21.85 -10.46
CA PHE A 113 3.23 -20.55 -11.12
C PHE A 113 4.31 -20.32 -12.17
N LEU A 114 5.59 -20.47 -11.80
CA LEU A 114 6.72 -20.24 -12.71
C LEU A 114 6.69 -21.19 -13.92
N ASP A 115 6.33 -22.46 -13.72
CA ASP A 115 6.22 -23.43 -14.82
C ASP A 115 5.05 -23.07 -15.76
N ALA A 116 3.89 -22.69 -15.21
CA ALA A 116 2.71 -22.34 -16.00
C ALA A 116 2.85 -21.04 -16.80
N THR A 117 3.59 -20.07 -16.26
CA THR A 117 3.82 -18.74 -16.87
C THR A 117 5.14 -18.65 -17.63
N CYS A 118 5.99 -19.67 -17.53
CA CYS A 118 7.40 -19.65 -17.95
C CYS A 118 8.24 -18.49 -17.39
N THR A 119 7.87 -17.93 -16.24
CA THR A 119 8.62 -16.82 -15.67
C THR A 119 9.89 -17.35 -15.00
N VAL A 120 11.04 -16.76 -15.30
CA VAL A 120 12.33 -17.17 -14.75
C VAL A 120 12.65 -16.32 -13.53
N LEU A 121 12.96 -16.98 -12.41
CA LEU A 121 13.51 -16.31 -11.23
C LEU A 121 15.02 -16.11 -11.41
N PRO A 122 15.58 -14.94 -11.09
CA PRO A 122 17.02 -14.77 -10.94
C PRO A 122 17.55 -15.69 -9.83
N ASP A 123 18.73 -16.28 -10.06
CA ASP A 123 19.37 -17.19 -9.09
C ASP A 123 19.61 -16.53 -7.73
N GLU A 124 19.84 -15.21 -7.71
CA GLU A 124 20.04 -14.42 -6.49
C GLU A 124 18.85 -14.49 -5.52
N VAL A 125 17.62 -14.49 -6.05
CA VAL A 125 16.39 -14.50 -5.24
C VAL A 125 16.14 -15.88 -4.63
N LEU A 126 16.60 -16.94 -5.31
CA LEU A 126 16.48 -18.32 -4.84
C LEU A 126 17.46 -18.61 -3.68
N VAL A 127 18.64 -17.99 -3.69
CA VAL A 127 19.67 -18.20 -2.65
C VAL A 127 19.27 -17.56 -1.32
N THR A 128 18.68 -16.36 -1.34
CA THR A 128 18.30 -15.64 -0.11
C THR A 128 17.11 -16.26 0.61
N SER A 129 16.26 -17.00 -0.10
CA SER A 129 15.03 -17.57 0.46
C SER A 129 15.27 -18.77 1.41
N GLY A 130 16.53 -19.18 1.64
CA GLY A 130 16.89 -20.29 2.54
C GLY A 130 16.33 -21.66 2.13
N GLY A 131 15.62 -21.72 1.00
CA GLY A 131 15.01 -22.90 0.46
C GLY A 131 16.07 -23.87 -0.02
N VAL A 132 15.97 -25.11 0.45
CA VAL A 132 16.73 -26.26 -0.04
C VAL A 132 16.76 -26.17 -1.56
N ARG A 133 17.96 -26.04 -2.15
CA ARG A 133 18.21 -26.15 -3.60
C ARG A 133 17.45 -27.36 -4.11
N SER A 134 16.23 -27.16 -4.59
CA SER A 134 15.47 -28.21 -5.23
C SER A 134 16.15 -28.39 -6.57
N SER A 135 17.01 -29.40 -6.64
CA SER A 135 17.91 -29.76 -7.73
C SER A 135 17.20 -30.16 -9.03
N SER A 136 15.96 -29.70 -9.22
CA SER A 136 15.08 -30.05 -10.32
C SER A 136 14.30 -28.85 -10.86
N LEU A 137 14.73 -27.61 -10.60
CA LEU A 137 14.24 -26.49 -11.41
C LEU A 137 14.73 -26.72 -12.84
N PRO A 138 13.81 -26.82 -13.82
CA PRO A 138 14.20 -27.08 -15.19
C PRO A 138 15.06 -25.93 -15.69
N SER A 139 16.30 -26.23 -16.08
CA SER A 139 17.18 -25.27 -16.75
C SER A 139 16.46 -24.73 -17.99
N PRO A 140 16.59 -23.42 -18.29
CA PRO A 140 16.04 -22.86 -19.52
C PRO A 140 16.56 -23.68 -20.71
N PRO A 141 15.69 -24.01 -21.70
CA PRO A 141 16.13 -24.78 -22.86
C PRO A 141 17.27 -24.03 -23.58
N PRO A 142 18.27 -24.73 -24.13
CA PRO A 142 19.37 -24.10 -24.82
C PRO A 142 18.83 -23.25 -25.98
N ALA A 143 19.47 -22.10 -26.26
CA ALA A 143 19.05 -21.17 -27.31
C ALA A 143 18.94 -21.82 -28.71
N SER A 144 19.60 -22.96 -28.92
CA SER A 144 19.58 -23.78 -30.13
C SER A 144 18.41 -24.77 -30.22
N ALA A 145 17.55 -24.87 -29.20
CA ALA A 145 16.42 -25.80 -29.23
C ALA A 145 15.45 -25.44 -30.37
N PRO A 146 14.93 -26.43 -31.13
CA PRO A 146 13.98 -26.21 -32.21
C PRO A 146 12.80 -25.35 -31.77
N PRO A 147 12.24 -24.48 -32.63
CA PRO A 147 11.09 -23.65 -32.27
C PRO A 147 9.88 -24.48 -31.79
N ASP A 148 9.75 -25.73 -32.24
CA ASP A 148 8.71 -26.66 -31.80
C ASP A 148 8.94 -27.22 -30.38
N GLN A 149 10.14 -27.07 -29.80
CA GLN A 149 10.47 -27.43 -28.41
C GLN A 149 10.44 -26.25 -27.45
N ARG A 150 10.25 -25.01 -27.95
CA ARG A 150 10.04 -23.87 -27.05
C ARG A 150 8.73 -24.10 -26.31
N ARG A 151 8.83 -24.31 -24.99
CA ARG A 151 7.69 -24.48 -24.10
C ARG A 151 6.69 -23.36 -24.39
N LYS A 152 5.53 -23.70 -24.94
CA LYS A 152 4.46 -22.73 -25.12
C LYS A 152 4.00 -22.36 -23.72
N CYS A 153 4.25 -21.12 -23.32
CA CYS A 153 3.75 -20.61 -22.05
C CYS A 153 2.23 -20.58 -22.15
N HIS A 154 1.59 -21.43 -21.36
CA HIS A 154 0.17 -21.71 -21.52
C HIS A 154 -0.70 -20.65 -20.83
N VAL A 155 -0.13 -19.88 -19.90
CA VAL A 155 -0.89 -18.95 -19.06
C VAL A 155 -0.15 -17.62 -18.92
N THR A 156 -0.76 -16.54 -19.41
CA THR A 156 -0.34 -15.18 -19.04
C THR A 156 -0.72 -14.92 -17.57
N PRO A 157 0.22 -14.54 -16.70
CA PRO A 157 -0.10 -14.26 -15.30
C PRO A 157 -1.06 -13.07 -15.22
N SER A 158 -2.15 -13.22 -14.47
CA SER A 158 -3.06 -12.13 -14.14
C SER A 158 -2.65 -11.49 -12.82
N SER A 159 -3.08 -10.25 -12.58
CA SER A 159 -2.89 -9.56 -11.29
C SER A 159 -3.44 -10.39 -10.11
N ALA A 160 -4.51 -11.16 -10.32
CA ALA A 160 -5.07 -12.05 -9.30
C ALA A 160 -4.15 -13.23 -8.96
N HIS A 161 -3.44 -13.79 -9.95
CA HIS A 161 -2.45 -14.85 -9.68
C HIS A 161 -1.30 -14.30 -8.85
N ILE A 162 -0.79 -13.13 -9.25
CA ILE A 162 0.43 -12.57 -8.65
C ILE A 162 0.16 -12.07 -7.22
N THR A 163 -0.96 -11.38 -6.99
CA THR A 163 -1.33 -10.91 -5.64
C THR A 163 -1.54 -12.07 -4.66
N LEU A 164 -2.14 -13.17 -5.12
CA LEU A 164 -2.32 -14.37 -4.30
C LEU A 164 -0.99 -15.06 -3.96
N LEU A 165 -0.05 -15.10 -4.92
CA LEU A 165 1.28 -15.62 -4.69
C LEU A 165 2.07 -14.74 -3.72
N MET A 166 2.00 -13.41 -3.87
CA MET A 166 2.59 -12.46 -2.93
C MET A 166 2.04 -12.59 -1.51
N ASP A 167 0.73 -12.82 -1.35
CA ASP A 167 0.15 -13.09 -0.03
C ASP A 167 0.80 -14.30 0.64
N MET A 168 1.02 -15.38 -0.13
CA MET A 168 1.64 -16.60 0.38
C MET A 168 3.11 -16.37 0.76
N CYS A 169 3.88 -15.70 -0.11
CA CYS A 169 5.27 -15.34 0.17
C CYS A 169 5.38 -14.43 1.40
N ALA A 170 4.58 -13.37 1.47
CA ALA A 170 4.57 -12.43 2.60
C ALA A 170 4.09 -13.07 3.91
N SER A 171 3.19 -14.05 3.84
CA SER A 171 2.76 -14.84 5.01
C SER A 171 3.87 -15.75 5.52
N SER A 172 4.73 -16.21 4.62
CA SER A 172 5.89 -17.07 4.91
C SER A 172 7.20 -16.27 5.12
N GLU A 173 7.07 -14.95 5.31
CA GLU A 173 8.17 -13.98 5.50
C GLU A 173 9.20 -13.92 4.36
N GLN A 174 8.85 -14.43 3.18
CA GLN A 174 9.67 -14.39 1.97
C GLN A 174 9.54 -13.04 1.26
N TRP A 175 9.99 -11.97 1.91
CA TRP A 175 9.83 -10.61 1.41
C TRP A 175 10.68 -10.31 0.16
N GLY A 176 11.87 -10.90 0.03
CA GLY A 176 12.69 -10.79 -1.18
C GLY A 176 11.93 -11.27 -2.42
N LEU A 177 11.23 -12.41 -2.32
CA LEU A 177 10.36 -12.92 -3.38
C LEU A 177 9.15 -12.00 -3.65
N THR A 178 8.49 -11.52 -2.60
CA THR A 178 7.37 -10.57 -2.75
C THR A 178 7.81 -9.30 -3.49
N LEU A 179 8.95 -8.71 -3.11
CA LEU A 179 9.48 -7.51 -3.77
C LEU A 179 9.95 -7.80 -5.20
N PHE A 180 10.55 -8.97 -5.44
CA PHE A 180 10.89 -9.41 -6.79
C PHE A 180 9.65 -9.46 -7.70
N LEU A 181 8.54 -10.06 -7.23
CA LEU A 181 7.29 -10.11 -7.99
C LEU A 181 6.75 -8.72 -8.32
N VAL A 182 6.89 -7.75 -7.40
CA VAL A 182 6.49 -6.36 -7.64
C VAL A 182 7.39 -5.71 -8.69
N ARG A 183 8.71 -5.89 -8.63
CA ARG A 183 9.63 -5.33 -9.62
C ARG A 183 9.40 -5.92 -11.01
N HIS A 184 9.11 -7.22 -11.07
CA HIS A 184 8.94 -7.92 -12.35
C HIS A 184 7.58 -7.67 -13.00
N PHE A 185 6.49 -7.62 -12.22
CA PHE A 185 5.13 -7.50 -12.75
C PHE A 185 4.47 -6.13 -12.52
N GLY A 186 5.09 -5.25 -11.73
CA GLY A 186 4.51 -3.96 -11.35
C GLY A 186 4.26 -3.03 -12.53
N GLU A 187 5.11 -3.10 -13.56
CA GLU A 187 4.96 -2.29 -14.78
C GLU A 187 3.72 -2.73 -15.59
N ALA A 188 3.55 -4.03 -15.78
CA ALA A 188 2.39 -4.58 -16.48
C ALA A 188 1.10 -4.49 -15.66
N HIS A 189 1.21 -4.49 -14.33
CA HIS A 189 0.07 -4.52 -13.41
C HIS A 189 0.30 -3.59 -12.20
N PRO A 190 0.08 -2.28 -12.35
CA PRO A 190 0.32 -1.31 -11.27
C PRO A 190 -0.41 -1.63 -9.95
N SER A 191 -1.59 -2.27 -10.03
CA SER A 191 -2.34 -2.74 -8.85
C SER A 191 -1.54 -3.65 -7.89
N ILE A 192 -0.50 -4.33 -8.40
CA ILE A 192 0.39 -5.19 -7.62
C ILE A 192 1.23 -4.37 -6.65
N ILE A 193 1.62 -3.15 -7.03
CA ILE A 193 2.37 -2.22 -6.18
C ILE A 193 1.51 -1.85 -4.97
N SER A 194 0.27 -1.42 -5.21
CA SER A 194 -0.68 -1.08 -4.13
C SER A 194 -0.95 -2.26 -3.20
N HIS A 195 -1.03 -3.48 -3.75
CA HIS A 195 -1.21 -4.70 -2.97
C HIS A 195 0.02 -5.00 -2.09
N ALA A 196 1.24 -4.90 -2.64
CA ALA A 196 2.47 -5.07 -1.88
C ALA A 196 2.57 -4.10 -0.70
N VAL A 197 2.29 -2.82 -0.99
CA VAL A 197 2.26 -1.75 0.00
C VAL A 197 1.21 -2.06 1.07
N GLY A 198 0.05 -2.59 0.71
CA GLY A 198 -0.94 -3.07 1.65
C GLY A 198 -0.45 -4.22 2.53
N LEU A 199 0.27 -5.18 1.97
CA LEU A 199 0.86 -6.29 2.74
C LEU A 199 1.88 -5.79 3.75
N MET A 200 2.73 -4.83 3.37
CA MET A 200 3.70 -4.21 4.27
C MET A 200 2.99 -3.36 5.34
N ALA A 201 2.07 -2.48 4.93
CA ALA A 201 1.44 -1.50 5.81
C ALA A 201 0.52 -2.13 6.88
N ARG A 202 -0.10 -3.28 6.58
CA ARG A 202 -0.92 -4.04 7.55
C ARG A 202 -0.11 -4.64 8.69
N ARG A 203 1.22 -4.73 8.58
CA ARG A 203 2.07 -5.26 9.67
C ARG A 203 2.24 -4.19 10.73
N ARG A 204 1.79 -4.47 11.95
CA ARG A 204 1.97 -3.57 13.10
C ARG A 204 3.45 -3.26 13.36
N VAL A 205 4.29 -4.29 13.32
CA VAL A 205 5.75 -4.18 13.40
C VAL A 205 6.34 -4.81 12.15
N ALA A 206 7.20 -4.08 11.43
CA ALA A 206 7.86 -4.58 10.24
C ALA A 206 8.87 -5.69 10.61
N PRO A 207 8.80 -6.88 10.01
CA PRO A 207 9.78 -7.94 10.21
C PRO A 207 11.20 -7.47 9.82
N ILE A 208 12.23 -8.00 10.48
CA ILE A 208 13.63 -7.63 10.19
C ILE A 208 13.98 -7.94 8.73
N ALA A 209 13.58 -9.12 8.23
CA ALA A 209 13.78 -9.50 6.84
C ALA A 209 13.21 -8.47 5.86
N LEU A 210 12.00 -7.96 6.11
CA LEU A 210 11.40 -6.90 5.27
C LEU A 210 12.23 -5.61 5.31
N ARG A 211 12.73 -5.21 6.49
CA ARG A 211 13.54 -4.00 6.63
C ARG A 211 14.85 -4.13 5.85
N GLU A 212 15.51 -5.27 5.94
CA GLU A 212 16.77 -5.55 5.26
C GLU A 212 16.60 -5.58 3.73
N GLU A 213 15.54 -6.23 3.23
CA GLU A 213 15.22 -6.31 1.80
C GLU A 213 14.88 -4.94 1.18
N VAL A 214 14.21 -4.07 1.93
CA VAL A 214 13.90 -2.70 1.50
C VAL A 214 15.12 -1.78 1.63
N GLY A 215 16.17 -2.20 2.34
CA GLY A 215 17.35 -1.38 2.59
C GLY A 215 17.09 -0.27 3.60
N VAL A 216 16.14 -0.47 4.51
CA VAL A 216 15.83 0.47 5.58
C VAL A 216 17.08 0.66 6.45
N PRO A 217 17.58 1.90 6.63
CA PRO A 217 18.78 2.15 7.43
C PRO A 217 18.64 1.53 8.81
N LYS A 218 19.60 0.67 9.18
CA LYS A 218 19.66 0.14 10.54
C LYS A 218 19.78 1.34 11.46
N THR A 219 18.78 1.55 12.30
CA THR A 219 18.81 2.53 13.39
C THR A 219 19.86 2.05 14.39
N THR A 220 21.13 2.27 14.03
CA THR A 220 22.24 2.10 14.93
C THR A 220 22.02 3.14 16.00
N LEU A 221 21.52 2.68 17.14
CA LEU A 221 21.45 3.49 18.34
C LEU A 221 22.90 3.83 18.66
N HIS A 222 23.38 4.97 18.17
CA HIS A 222 24.72 5.46 18.42
C HIS A 222 24.73 5.81 19.91
N ASN A 223 25.02 4.82 20.74
CA ASN A 223 25.23 4.98 22.17
C ASN A 223 26.52 5.79 22.30
N HIS A 224 26.40 7.10 22.16
CA HIS A 224 27.44 8.08 22.46
C HIS A 224 27.54 8.26 23.98
N LEU A 225 27.54 7.15 24.72
CA LEU A 225 27.81 7.15 26.15
C LEU A 225 29.25 6.69 26.32
N GLY A 226 30.08 7.65 26.74
CA GLY A 226 31.50 7.45 27.00
C GLY A 226 31.77 6.26 27.91
N ASP A 227 32.94 5.69 27.68
CA ASP A 227 33.51 4.56 28.40
C ASP A 227 33.37 4.70 29.92
N GLN A 228 32.45 3.92 30.51
CA GLN A 228 32.63 3.51 31.89
C GLN A 228 32.36 2.00 32.00
N PRO A 229 33.41 1.18 32.13
CA PRO A 229 33.27 -0.27 32.26
C PRO A 229 32.81 -0.60 33.68
N SER A 230 31.50 -0.52 33.91
CA SER A 230 30.89 -1.03 35.14
C SER A 230 30.40 -2.44 34.88
N SER A 231 31.16 -3.39 35.41
CA SER A 231 30.92 -4.82 35.37
C SER A 231 29.58 -5.21 36.01
N GLN A 232 28.92 -6.18 35.37
CA GLN A 232 27.88 -7.08 35.89
C GLN A 232 26.43 -6.59 35.90
N GLY A 233 25.65 -7.16 34.97
CA GLY A 233 24.20 -7.11 34.95
C GLY A 233 23.63 -7.43 33.57
N THR A 234 23.71 -8.69 33.14
CA THR A 234 23.18 -9.22 31.87
C THR A 234 21.65 -9.19 31.85
N VAL A 235 21.06 -8.01 31.77
CA VAL A 235 19.64 -7.83 31.41
C VAL A 235 19.64 -7.30 29.99
N ALA A 236 19.48 -8.20 29.02
CA ALA A 236 19.34 -7.86 27.62
C ALA A 236 18.03 -7.08 27.41
N THR A 237 18.05 -5.77 27.68
CA THR A 237 16.92 -4.88 27.41
C THR A 237 16.76 -4.75 25.90
N LYS A 238 15.87 -5.58 25.34
CA LYS A 238 15.38 -5.59 23.96
C LYS A 238 14.59 -4.31 23.61
N ASN A 239 15.16 -3.13 23.83
CA ASN A 239 14.50 -1.87 23.48
C ASN A 239 14.88 -1.45 22.05
N GLY A 240 14.74 -2.37 21.10
CA GLY A 240 14.88 -2.05 19.69
C GLY A 240 13.73 -1.15 19.25
N VAL A 241 14.03 -0.10 18.48
CA VAL A 241 12.99 0.78 17.92
C VAL A 241 12.07 -0.05 17.02
N GLU A 242 10.79 -0.10 17.40
CA GLU A 242 9.75 -0.77 16.62
C GLU A 242 9.43 0.07 15.38
N VAL A 243 9.98 -0.32 14.22
CA VAL A 243 9.57 0.26 12.94
C VAL A 243 8.26 -0.40 12.52
N ARG A 244 7.24 0.42 12.27
CA ARG A 244 5.92 -0.03 11.81
C ARG A 244 5.94 -0.42 10.34
N GLY A 245 5.05 -1.32 9.94
CA GLY A 245 4.98 -1.81 8.57
C GLY A 245 4.72 -0.72 7.53
N TRP A 246 3.84 0.24 7.85
CA TRP A 246 3.52 1.34 6.93
C TRP A 246 4.69 2.31 6.74
N GLN A 247 5.59 2.43 7.72
CA GLN A 247 6.80 3.26 7.59
C GLN A 247 7.76 2.64 6.58
N VAL A 248 7.95 1.32 6.64
CA VAL A 248 8.74 0.59 5.64
C VAL A 248 8.06 0.65 4.27
N ALA A 249 6.73 0.54 4.21
CA ALA A 249 5.98 0.66 2.97
C ALA A 249 6.11 2.05 2.33
N CYS A 250 6.08 3.10 3.14
CA CYS A 250 6.30 4.48 2.71
C CYS A 250 7.72 4.67 2.17
N TYR A 251 8.73 4.22 2.93
CA TYR A 251 10.12 4.25 2.48
C TYR A 251 10.31 3.51 1.15
N TYR A 252 9.72 2.31 1.02
CA TYR A 252 9.76 1.53 -0.22
C TYR A 252 9.17 2.30 -1.42
N LEU A 253 8.00 2.92 -1.25
CA LEU A 253 7.38 3.74 -2.30
C LEU A 253 8.27 4.93 -2.68
N THR A 254 8.71 5.72 -1.71
CA THR A 254 9.37 7.01 -1.97
C THR A 254 10.84 6.87 -2.36
N ARG A 255 11.53 5.81 -1.91
CA ARG A 255 12.98 5.64 -2.14
C ARG A 255 13.32 4.55 -3.12
N GLN A 256 12.56 3.46 -3.21
CA GLN A 256 12.96 2.32 -4.04
C GLN A 256 12.19 2.29 -5.37
N LEU A 257 10.87 2.50 -5.31
CA LEU A 257 10.03 2.44 -6.50
C LEU A 257 10.11 3.67 -7.38
N CYS A 258 10.31 4.87 -6.80
CA CYS A 258 10.42 6.11 -7.58
C CYS A 258 11.58 6.12 -8.58
N PHE A 259 12.57 5.23 -8.46
CA PHE A 259 13.66 5.10 -9.43
C PHE A 259 13.43 3.98 -10.46
N GLN A 260 12.52 3.04 -10.19
CA GLN A 260 12.40 1.81 -10.98
C GLN A 260 11.14 1.75 -11.84
N LEU A 261 10.06 2.43 -11.44
CA LEU A 261 8.76 2.31 -12.09
C LEU A 261 8.25 3.67 -12.53
N HIS A 262 7.88 3.76 -13.81
CA HIS A 262 7.38 4.98 -14.44
C HIS A 262 6.06 5.49 -13.86
N CYS A 263 5.32 4.66 -13.13
CA CYS A 263 4.08 5.06 -12.47
C CYS A 263 3.91 4.38 -11.11
N VAL A 264 3.87 5.18 -10.05
CA VAL A 264 3.39 4.72 -8.74
C VAL A 264 1.89 5.02 -8.67
N PRO A 265 1.02 4.02 -8.44
CA PRO A 265 -0.41 4.25 -8.33
C PRO A 265 -0.77 5.08 -7.08
N VAL A 266 -1.74 5.98 -7.21
CA VAL A 266 -2.26 6.79 -6.09
C VAL A 266 -2.83 5.90 -4.97
N GLU A 267 -3.35 4.73 -5.34
CA GLU A 267 -3.91 3.74 -4.43
C GLU A 267 -2.87 3.23 -3.42
N ALA A 268 -1.59 3.15 -3.80
CA ALA A 268 -0.55 2.72 -2.89
C ALA A 268 -0.34 3.74 -1.75
N PHE A 269 -0.39 5.04 -2.06
CA PHE A 269 -0.35 6.10 -1.05
C PHE A 269 -1.61 6.08 -0.16
N ASN A 270 -2.78 5.89 -0.76
CA ASN A 270 -4.05 5.79 -0.02
C ASN A 270 -4.05 4.63 1.01
N VAL A 271 -3.38 3.53 0.69
CA VAL A 271 -3.19 2.40 1.62
C VAL A 271 -2.30 2.78 2.81
N ILE A 272 -1.23 3.55 2.58
CA ILE A 272 -0.38 4.07 3.66
C ILE A 272 -1.15 5.06 4.52
N LEU A 273 -1.86 6.01 3.91
CA LEU A 273 -2.70 6.99 4.62
C LEU A 273 -3.74 6.31 5.51
N SER A 274 -4.37 5.24 5.02
CA SER A 274 -5.33 4.45 5.80
C SER A 274 -4.67 3.75 7.01
N SER A 275 -3.39 3.39 6.88
CA SER A 275 -2.61 2.78 7.96
C SER A 275 -2.16 3.83 8.99
N CYS A 276 -1.66 4.98 8.55
CA CYS A 276 -1.35 6.12 9.41
C CYS A 276 -2.59 6.58 10.20
N ARG A 277 -3.76 6.61 9.55
CA ARG A 277 -5.05 6.89 10.17
C ARG A 277 -5.37 5.91 11.30
N SER A 278 -5.22 4.62 11.04
CA SER A 278 -5.51 3.57 12.04
C SER A 278 -4.60 3.69 13.26
N ASP A 279 -3.38 4.18 13.03
CA ASP A 279 -2.37 4.42 14.04
C ASP A 279 -2.48 5.77 14.75
N GLY A 280 -3.36 6.66 14.27
CA GLY A 280 -3.52 8.02 14.79
C GLY A 280 -2.37 8.98 14.45
N ASP A 281 -1.45 8.57 13.58
CA ASP A 281 -0.26 9.36 13.20
C ASP A 281 -0.61 10.36 12.09
N TRP A 282 -1.22 11.47 12.49
CA TRP A 282 -1.63 12.52 11.57
C TRP A 282 -0.45 13.28 10.97
N ILE A 283 0.70 13.36 11.65
CA ILE A 283 1.92 14.01 11.16
C ILE A 283 2.45 13.22 9.97
N ALA A 284 2.54 11.90 10.10
CA ALA A 284 2.92 11.04 8.98
C ALA A 284 1.91 11.10 7.84
N SER A 285 0.61 11.14 8.12
CA SER A 285 -0.41 11.33 7.07
C SER A 285 -0.20 12.64 6.29
N MET A 286 0.07 13.75 6.98
CA MET A 286 0.40 15.03 6.34
C MET A 286 1.65 14.92 5.47
N ALA A 287 2.71 14.32 6.00
CA ALA A 287 3.96 14.10 5.26
C ALA A 287 3.72 13.27 3.98
N VAL A 288 2.99 12.15 4.09
CA VAL A 288 2.66 11.29 2.96
C VAL A 288 1.93 12.07 1.86
N VAL A 289 0.90 12.86 2.19
CA VAL A 289 0.18 13.68 1.18
C VAL A 289 1.10 14.73 0.54
N ARG A 290 2.00 15.35 1.30
CA ARG A 290 2.96 16.32 0.75
C ARG A 290 3.98 15.69 -0.20
N CYS A 291 4.34 14.44 0.03
CA CYS A 291 5.28 13.69 -0.81
C CYS A 291 4.65 13.10 -2.07
N MET A 292 3.33 13.18 -2.21
CA MET A 292 2.65 12.89 -3.47
C MET A 292 2.97 13.98 -4.51
N GLY A 293 2.50 13.79 -5.74
CA GLY A 293 2.70 14.72 -6.85
C GLY A 293 2.20 16.14 -6.58
N PRO A 294 2.25 17.04 -7.58
CA PRO A 294 1.89 18.45 -7.42
C PRO A 294 0.57 18.62 -6.66
N ASN A 295 0.64 19.32 -5.52
CA ASN A 295 -0.50 19.51 -4.63
C ASN A 295 -0.38 20.81 -3.81
N PRO A 296 -1.50 21.42 -3.39
CA PRO A 296 -1.50 22.70 -2.66
C PRO A 296 -0.91 22.61 -1.25
N LEU A 297 -0.68 21.40 -0.70
CA LEU A 297 -0.13 21.22 0.64
C LEU A 297 1.40 21.09 0.65
N GLN A 298 2.02 20.86 -0.51
CA GLN A 298 3.45 20.52 -0.64
C GLN A 298 4.37 21.55 0.01
N TYR A 299 4.06 22.84 -0.13
CA TYR A 299 4.85 23.95 0.42
C TYR A 299 4.14 24.69 1.55
N TRP A 300 3.00 24.17 2.00
CA TRP A 300 2.23 24.79 3.05
C TRP A 300 2.48 24.07 4.37
N GLN A 301 2.80 24.83 5.41
CA GLN A 301 2.90 24.35 6.78
C GLN A 301 2.09 25.27 7.69
N SER A 302 1.21 24.71 8.52
CA SER A 302 0.43 25.51 9.47
C SER A 302 1.31 25.89 10.67
N VAL A 303 1.10 27.08 11.24
CA VAL A 303 1.75 27.47 12.50
C VAL A 303 1.37 26.48 13.62
N ARG A 304 0.14 25.98 13.60
CA ARG A 304 -0.35 24.98 14.57
C ARG A 304 0.34 23.64 14.40
N GLU A 305 0.53 23.22 13.15
CA GLU A 305 1.27 22.01 12.83
C GLU A 305 2.71 22.10 13.32
N TYR A 306 3.40 23.22 13.06
CA TYR A 306 4.74 23.43 13.55
C TYR A 306 4.81 23.33 15.09
N ALA A 307 3.89 24.00 15.80
CA ALA A 307 3.82 23.92 17.25
C ALA A 307 3.50 22.49 17.76
N ALA A 308 2.69 21.72 17.02
CA ALA A 308 2.39 20.34 17.37
C ALA A 308 3.57 19.40 17.11
N ILE A 309 4.32 19.59 16.02
CA ILE A 309 5.55 18.85 15.73
C ILE A 309 6.61 19.15 16.79
N SER A 310 6.77 20.41 17.21
CA SER A 310 7.71 20.77 18.29
C SER A 310 7.34 20.10 19.61
N ARG A 311 6.06 20.12 20.00
CA ARG A 311 5.57 19.40 21.20
C ARG A 311 5.84 17.90 21.11
N HIS A 312 5.54 17.30 19.96
CA HIS A 312 5.75 15.87 19.74
C HIS A 312 7.25 15.52 19.72
N SER A 313 8.11 16.41 19.24
CA SER A 313 9.57 16.21 19.29
C SER A 313 10.08 16.21 20.73
N ASP A 314 9.56 17.09 21.58
CA ASP A 314 9.95 17.16 23.00
C ASP A 314 9.44 15.96 23.80
N GLU A 315 8.20 15.51 23.57
CA GLU A 315 7.68 14.27 24.16
C GLU A 315 8.50 13.04 23.72
N VAL A 316 8.93 13.01 22.45
CA VAL A 316 9.67 11.86 21.94
C VAL A 316 11.16 11.87 22.31
N LYS A 317 11.75 13.00 22.69
CA LYS A 317 13.10 12.96 23.32
C LYS A 317 13.12 12.08 24.56
N GLU A 318 11.97 11.90 25.21
CA GLU A 318 11.82 11.02 26.36
C GLU A 318 11.57 9.55 25.97
N THR A 319 10.91 9.29 24.83
CA THR A 319 10.66 7.94 24.31
C THR A 319 11.55 7.64 23.10
N LYS A 320 12.56 6.76 23.20
CA LYS A 320 13.60 6.45 22.18
C LYS A 320 13.16 5.99 20.76
N SER A 321 11.94 6.24 20.31
CA SER A 321 11.30 5.69 19.11
C SER A 321 10.82 6.80 18.15
N VAL A 322 11.70 7.72 17.73
CA VAL A 322 11.42 8.53 16.53
C VAL A 322 12.29 8.07 15.38
N LEU A 323 11.61 7.71 14.31
CA LEU A 323 12.20 7.60 12.99
C LEU A 323 12.55 8.99 12.50
N ALA A 324 13.80 9.17 12.08
CA ALA A 324 14.30 10.45 11.61
C ALA A 324 13.36 11.06 10.56
N SER A 325 13.10 12.37 10.67
CA SER A 325 12.31 13.15 9.71
C SER A 325 12.76 12.93 8.26
N ASP A 326 14.01 12.50 8.07
CA ASP A 326 14.66 12.13 6.81
C ASP A 326 13.99 10.97 6.04
N TRP A 327 13.12 10.19 6.72
CA TRP A 327 12.41 9.07 6.11
C TRP A 327 11.36 9.51 5.11
N PHE A 328 10.71 10.64 5.36
CA PHE A 328 9.58 11.08 4.54
C PHE A 328 9.99 12.00 3.39
N CYS A 329 11.16 12.65 3.43
CA CYS A 329 11.52 13.66 2.44
C CYS A 329 12.80 13.35 1.65
N PRO A 330 12.77 12.43 0.65
CA PRO A 330 13.74 12.49 -0.46
C PRO A 330 13.50 13.69 -1.39
N PHE A 331 12.24 14.11 -1.54
CA PHE A 331 11.81 15.04 -2.60
C PHE A 331 11.87 16.52 -2.22
N SER A 332 12.09 16.82 -0.93
CA SER A 332 12.35 18.17 -0.48
C SER A 332 13.83 18.49 -0.67
N THR A 333 14.28 18.55 -1.93
CA THR A 333 15.53 19.26 -2.20
C THR A 333 15.31 20.68 -1.67
N PRO A 334 16.17 21.22 -0.80
CA PRO A 334 16.07 22.59 -0.31
C PRO A 334 16.47 23.56 -1.44
N ALA A 335 15.76 23.52 -2.56
CA ALA A 335 15.84 24.50 -3.61
C ALA A 335 14.72 25.51 -3.36
N GLN A 336 15.12 26.60 -2.68
CA GLN A 336 14.57 27.93 -2.92
C GLN A 336 13.17 28.17 -2.36
N GLN A 337 13.10 28.25 -1.02
CA GLN A 337 12.13 29.13 -0.36
C GLN A 337 12.53 30.59 -0.68
N GLN A 338 12.30 31.03 -1.91
CA GLN A 338 12.25 32.45 -2.24
C GLN A 338 11.00 32.99 -1.59
N VAL A 339 11.14 33.40 -0.33
CA VAL A 339 10.28 34.43 0.24
C VAL A 339 10.44 35.63 -0.70
N PRO A 340 9.39 36.08 -1.41
CA PRO A 340 9.44 37.38 -2.03
C PRO A 340 9.51 38.36 -0.86
N THR A 341 10.70 38.87 -0.58
CA THR A 341 10.83 40.05 0.26
C THR A 341 10.04 41.14 -0.46
N GLU A 342 8.89 41.52 0.09
CA GLU A 342 8.11 42.66 -0.38
C GLU A 342 9.00 43.91 -0.27
N SER A 343 9.74 44.20 -1.33
CA SER A 343 10.42 45.46 -1.51
C SER A 343 9.34 46.51 -1.78
N HIS A 344 9.10 47.33 -0.75
CA HIS A 344 8.37 48.59 -0.83
C HIS A 344 8.64 49.32 -2.16
N MET A 345 7.68 49.30 -3.08
CA MET A 345 7.69 50.16 -4.27
C MET A 345 7.23 51.56 -3.86
N THR A 346 8.20 52.46 -3.72
CA THR A 346 7.97 53.90 -3.76
C THR A 346 7.66 54.30 -5.20
N LEU A 347 6.46 54.83 -5.41
CA LEU A 347 6.00 55.42 -6.67
C LEU A 347 6.83 56.66 -7.03
N ILE A 348 7.42 56.68 -8.24
CA ILE A 348 7.76 57.91 -8.94
C ILE A 348 7.31 57.75 -10.41
N PRO A 349 6.48 58.65 -10.96
CA PRO A 349 6.18 58.66 -12.37
C PRO A 349 7.21 59.53 -13.09
N ASN A 350 7.77 59.06 -14.21
CA ASN A 350 8.24 59.99 -15.22
C ASN A 350 8.02 59.48 -16.64
N ARG A 351 7.53 60.43 -17.43
CA ARG A 351 7.02 60.35 -18.79
C ARG A 351 8.14 60.82 -19.72
N ASN A 352 8.40 60.08 -20.79
CA ASN A 352 8.48 60.55 -22.19
C ASN A 352 9.52 59.79 -23.04
N VAL A 353 9.01 59.25 -24.15
CA VAL A 353 9.48 59.42 -25.54
C VAL A 353 10.96 59.13 -25.83
N GLU A 354 11.26 58.09 -26.63
CA GLU A 354 11.50 58.26 -28.08
C GLU A 354 11.76 56.91 -28.79
N THR A 355 11.74 56.99 -30.11
CA THR A 355 11.52 55.97 -31.13
C THR A 355 12.85 55.56 -31.80
N SER A 356 12.85 54.43 -32.53
CA SER A 356 13.89 53.96 -33.48
C SER A 356 15.05 53.20 -32.83
N GLY A 357 15.57 52.08 -33.33
CA GLY A 357 15.45 51.38 -34.60
C GLY A 357 16.75 50.57 -34.82
N ALA A 358 16.69 49.53 -35.64
CA ALA A 358 17.79 48.71 -36.18
C ALA A 358 18.32 47.51 -35.36
N ALA A 359 17.86 46.33 -35.81
CA ALA A 359 18.65 45.24 -36.38
C ALA A 359 19.94 44.78 -35.65
N ALA A 360 19.84 43.61 -35.02
CA ALA A 360 20.94 42.66 -34.96
C ALA A 360 20.41 41.23 -35.10
N THR A 361 20.82 40.63 -36.20
CA THR A 361 20.50 39.31 -36.71
C THR A 361 21.29 38.22 -35.96
N HIS A 362 20.73 37.00 -35.96
CA HIS A 362 21.39 35.71 -35.70
C HIS A 362 21.89 35.37 -34.29
N ARG A 363 21.03 34.73 -33.48
CA ARG A 363 21.42 33.54 -32.69
C ARG A 363 20.20 32.70 -32.24
N ALA A 364 19.42 32.21 -33.21
CA ALA A 364 18.40 31.18 -32.97
C ALA A 364 18.99 29.81 -33.36
N ALA A 365 19.75 29.20 -32.46
CA ALA A 365 20.22 27.81 -32.54
C ALA A 365 20.70 27.35 -31.15
N SER A 366 19.77 27.20 -30.21
CA SER A 366 19.91 26.39 -28.99
C SER A 366 18.53 26.24 -28.34
N ALA A 367 17.60 25.69 -29.14
CA ALA A 367 16.27 25.32 -28.73
C ALA A 367 15.99 23.93 -29.32
N GLU A 368 16.79 22.94 -28.93
CA GLU A 368 16.58 21.51 -29.21
C GLU A 368 17.78 20.75 -28.64
N CYS A 369 17.75 20.44 -27.35
CA CYS A 369 18.47 19.34 -26.67
C CYS A 369 18.30 19.44 -25.14
N ASN A 370 17.14 19.88 -24.63
CA ASN A 370 16.71 19.45 -23.29
C ASN A 370 15.98 18.12 -23.50
N ALA A 371 16.78 17.09 -23.76
CA ALA A 371 16.34 15.72 -23.88
C ALA A 371 15.70 15.32 -22.55
N VAL A 372 14.37 15.44 -22.50
CA VAL A 372 13.43 14.62 -21.74
C VAL A 372 14.08 13.93 -20.54
N GLU A 373 14.48 14.74 -19.56
CA GLU A 373 14.68 14.24 -18.21
C GLU A 373 13.26 13.89 -17.76
N SER A 374 12.87 12.64 -18.03
CA SER A 374 11.57 12.06 -17.69
C SER A 374 11.48 12.10 -16.17
N THR A 375 11.11 13.27 -15.69
CA THR A 375 11.07 13.59 -14.29
C THR A 375 9.97 12.72 -13.73
N PHE A 376 10.35 11.67 -13.00
CA PHE A 376 9.42 10.77 -12.33
C PHE A 376 8.48 11.62 -11.48
N ALA A 377 7.28 11.87 -11.98
CA ALA A 377 6.29 12.65 -11.28
C ALA A 377 5.53 11.69 -10.35
N ALA A 378 5.68 11.90 -9.04
CA ALA A 378 4.82 11.25 -8.06
C ALA A 378 3.34 11.51 -8.43
N PRO A 379 2.41 10.56 -8.16
CA PRO A 379 1.01 10.74 -8.51
C PRO A 379 0.41 11.87 -7.69
N SER A 380 -0.33 12.79 -8.30
CA SER A 380 -1.06 13.81 -7.55
C SER A 380 -2.09 13.17 -6.60
N PRO A 381 -2.25 13.68 -5.38
CA PRO A 381 -3.25 13.20 -4.43
C PRO A 381 -4.67 13.37 -4.98
N ASP A 382 -5.49 12.35 -4.76
CA ASP A 382 -6.89 12.32 -5.18
C ASP A 382 -7.85 12.70 -4.04
N VAL A 383 -9.15 12.71 -4.35
CA VAL A 383 -10.21 13.00 -3.37
C VAL A 383 -10.14 12.07 -2.17
N VAL A 384 -9.77 10.80 -2.38
CA VAL A 384 -9.65 9.80 -1.31
C VAL A 384 -8.46 10.11 -0.41
N SER A 385 -7.33 10.54 -0.99
CA SER A 385 -6.13 10.95 -0.26
C SER A 385 -6.46 12.08 0.72
N TYR A 386 -7.08 13.15 0.21
CA TYR A 386 -7.46 14.30 1.03
C TYR A 386 -8.55 13.98 2.06
N ALA A 387 -9.58 13.23 1.68
CA ALA A 387 -10.62 12.81 2.61
C ALA A 387 -10.04 11.98 3.76
N THR A 388 -9.12 11.06 3.45
CA THR A 388 -8.45 10.23 4.46
C THR A 388 -7.59 11.07 5.40
N LEU A 389 -6.86 12.06 4.86
CA LEU A 389 -6.09 13.01 5.66
C LEU A 389 -6.99 13.82 6.60
N ILE A 390 -8.07 14.42 6.09
CA ILE A 390 -9.02 15.20 6.88
C ILE A 390 -9.60 14.35 8.01
N VAL A 391 -10.05 13.13 7.71
CA VAL A 391 -10.57 12.22 8.74
C VAL A 391 -9.51 11.87 9.77
N THR A 392 -8.24 11.71 9.36
CA THR A 392 -7.14 11.43 10.29
C THR A 392 -6.92 12.60 11.25
N LEU A 393 -6.91 13.83 10.74
CA LEU A 393 -6.79 15.05 11.54
C LEU A 393 -7.96 15.19 12.52
N GLU A 394 -9.19 14.97 12.07
CA GLU A 394 -10.38 14.95 12.93
C GLU A 394 -10.32 13.84 14.00
N GLN A 395 -9.74 12.69 13.66
CA GLN A 395 -9.56 11.57 14.58
C GLN A 395 -8.55 11.86 15.67
N ALA A 396 -7.48 12.58 15.35
CA ALA A 396 -6.47 13.08 16.28
C ALA A 396 -6.92 14.29 17.12
N GLY A 397 -8.09 14.89 16.81
CA GLY A 397 -8.60 16.08 17.49
C GLY A 397 -8.10 17.40 16.90
N GLU A 398 -7.38 17.37 15.79
CA GLU A 398 -6.81 18.52 15.10
C GLU A 398 -7.82 19.16 14.12
N PHE A 399 -9.02 19.50 14.61
CA PHE A 399 -10.14 20.01 13.79
C PHE A 399 -9.83 21.30 13.03
N HIS A 400 -9.03 22.18 13.64
CA HIS A 400 -8.61 23.43 13.01
C HIS A 400 -7.69 23.15 11.82
N LEU A 401 -6.75 22.22 11.98
CA LEU A 401 -5.84 21.84 10.90
C LEU A 401 -6.61 21.16 9.77
N ALA A 402 -7.60 20.30 10.10
CA ALA A 402 -8.49 19.70 9.12
C ALA A 402 -9.27 20.77 8.31
N THR A 403 -9.76 21.82 8.97
CA THR A 403 -10.47 22.94 8.33
C THR A 403 -9.55 23.77 7.45
N GLU A 404 -8.33 24.04 7.91
CA GLU A 404 -7.31 24.73 7.11
C GLU A 404 -6.97 23.93 5.85
N VAL A 405 -6.70 22.63 5.98
CA VAL A 405 -6.45 21.72 4.84
C VAL A 405 -7.62 21.76 3.85
N LEU A 406 -8.86 21.58 4.33
CA LEU A 406 -10.06 21.62 3.47
C LEU A 406 -10.22 22.95 2.72
N ASN A 407 -9.86 24.07 3.35
CA ASN A 407 -9.92 25.39 2.73
C ASN A 407 -8.83 25.65 1.70
N ARG A 408 -7.74 24.87 1.72
CA ARG A 408 -6.65 24.94 0.72
C ARG A 408 -6.86 24.03 -0.48
N LEU A 409 -7.77 23.06 -0.40
CA LEU A 409 -8.05 22.17 -1.51
C LEU A 409 -8.64 22.94 -2.69
N PRO A 410 -8.38 22.51 -3.94
CA PRO A 410 -9.03 23.11 -5.08
C PRO A 410 -10.55 22.91 -5.01
N PRO A 411 -11.35 23.82 -5.61
CA PRO A 411 -12.81 23.80 -5.45
C PRO A 411 -13.46 22.48 -5.87
N LEU A 412 -12.91 21.80 -6.87
CA LEU A 412 -13.43 20.53 -7.38
C LEU A 412 -13.34 19.42 -6.32
N GLU A 413 -12.16 19.22 -5.72
CA GLU A 413 -11.92 18.23 -4.67
C GLU A 413 -12.72 18.58 -3.43
N LYS A 414 -12.71 19.85 -3.02
CA LYS A 414 -13.50 20.35 -1.88
C LYS A 414 -14.98 20.03 -2.04
N ASN A 415 -15.55 20.27 -3.22
CA ASN A 415 -16.96 19.99 -3.50
C ASN A 415 -17.26 18.48 -3.46
N LYS A 416 -16.39 17.64 -4.03
CA LYS A 416 -16.56 16.17 -4.01
C LYS A 416 -16.51 15.61 -2.59
N ILE A 417 -15.58 16.08 -1.76
CA ILE A 417 -15.48 15.70 -0.35
C ILE A 417 -16.74 16.14 0.39
N THR A 418 -17.12 17.41 0.28
CA THR A 418 -18.31 17.97 0.95
C THR A 418 -19.59 17.21 0.54
N ALA A 419 -19.79 16.94 -0.75
CA ALA A 419 -20.94 16.18 -1.24
C ALA A 419 -20.98 14.74 -0.68
N SER A 420 -19.82 14.09 -0.55
CA SER A 420 -19.71 12.75 0.05
C SER A 420 -20.12 12.76 1.53
N TYR A 421 -19.67 13.76 2.30
CA TYR A 421 -20.08 13.94 3.70
C TYR A 421 -21.58 14.24 3.85
N VAL A 422 -22.13 15.14 3.03
CA VAL A 422 -23.56 15.46 3.03
C VAL A 422 -24.40 14.21 2.76
N SER A 423 -23.99 13.39 1.77
CA SER A 423 -24.66 12.14 1.44
C SER A 423 -24.63 11.15 2.61
N LEU A 424 -23.48 11.00 3.28
CA LEU A 424 -23.33 10.12 4.44
C LEU A 424 -24.21 10.56 5.62
N ILE A 425 -24.26 11.86 5.91
CA ILE A 425 -25.14 12.44 6.94
C ILE A 425 -26.61 12.19 6.59
N GLY A 426 -26.99 12.30 5.31
CA GLY A 426 -28.33 11.99 4.82
C GLY A 426 -28.73 10.53 5.06
N VAL A 427 -27.87 9.57 4.68
CA VAL A 427 -28.13 8.13 4.89
C VAL A 427 -28.21 7.81 6.38
N TRP A 428 -27.29 8.34 7.18
CA TRP A 428 -27.24 8.05 8.61
C TRP A 428 -28.44 8.64 9.37
N SER A 429 -28.81 9.89 9.08
CA SER A 429 -29.99 10.52 9.69
C SER A 429 -31.28 9.75 9.35
N SER A 430 -31.42 9.23 8.13
CA SER A 430 -32.53 8.35 7.75
C SER A 430 -32.56 7.05 8.56
N GLN A 431 -31.41 6.38 8.72
CA GLN A 431 -31.31 5.15 9.53
C GLN A 431 -31.67 5.39 11.00
N VAL A 432 -31.22 6.49 11.60
CA VAL A 432 -31.53 6.84 12.99
C VAL A 432 -33.01 7.16 13.17
N CYS A 433 -33.61 7.91 12.23
CA CYS A 433 -35.04 8.20 12.24
C CYS A 433 -35.89 6.93 12.11
N ASN A 434 -35.47 5.99 11.26
CA ASN A 434 -36.16 4.71 11.10
C ASN A 434 -36.07 3.84 12.35
N ARG A 435 -34.93 3.82 13.05
CA ARG A 435 -34.78 3.06 14.32
C ARG A 435 -35.66 3.56 15.46
N LYS A 436 -36.10 4.81 15.46
CA LYS A 436 -36.98 5.36 16.50
C LYS A 436 -38.47 5.11 16.26
N ARG A 437 -38.85 4.60 15.08
CA ARG A 437 -40.24 4.27 14.75
C ARG A 437 -40.65 2.85 15.14
N TRP A 438 -39.70 2.05 15.62
CA TRP A 438 -39.88 0.71 16.18
C TRP A 438 -39.51 0.77 17.66
#